data_AF-A0A098BR92-F1
#
_entry.id   AF-A0A098BR92-F1
#
_cell.length_a   1.000
_cell.length_b   1.000
_cell.length_c   1.000
_cell.angle_alpha   90.00
_cell.angle_beta   90.00
_cell.angle_gamma   90.00
#
_symmetry.space_group_name_H-M   'P 1'
#
loop_
_entity.id
_entity.type
_entity.pdbx_description
1 polymer ?
#
loop_
_entity_poly.entity_id
_entity_poly.type
_entity_poly.pdbx_seq_one_letter_code
_entity_poly.pdbx_strand_id
1 'polypeptide(L)'
;MALTVGLRRPGGKFAEDIDTWLHDLQISTTTTAPSNMIFDHLSMLIELGGVVILVHLASSWPAVARGEADAADVTLGNWAGIADDKLESHADAVLGIYKNEVVTAFDITGWRRLTDGNDAGRIAFTGHPSRRWEHLIGTPNPGTPWTKGMARPVQYLDTRILTVGDVDVDPLDDGLDRRAVVGGYALTVHADGNATVGVPFGKHVTVVPGPRTEQDWELVDVHDDAVFRTAFDQVAREDWDQLSALLDRIENHDGPLYEIVGGKDDSGIEQWPYAEDSPVIADLRWLLRQAGLILHFQPEGWQLDDAATASAEDCVRALSRMARADHWSEGAFARCFEEPDSVGRVVLRRALELKE
;
A
#
# COMPACT_ATOMS: atom_id res chain seq x y z
N MET A 1 51.18 -16.39 -4.71
CA MET A 1 52.07 -15.98 -3.61
C MET A 1 51.17 -15.68 -2.42
N ALA A 2 51.08 -16.62 -1.49
CA ALA A 2 50.16 -16.59 -0.36
C ALA A 2 50.77 -15.82 0.81
N LEU A 3 49.96 -15.06 1.54
CA LEU A 3 50.26 -14.71 2.92
C LEU A 3 48.98 -14.76 3.75
N THR A 4 48.92 -15.76 4.62
CA THR A 4 47.97 -15.90 5.73
C THR A 4 48.75 -15.64 7.01
N VAL A 5 48.30 -14.73 7.89
CA VAL A 5 48.68 -14.73 9.32
C VAL A 5 47.54 -14.20 10.20
N GLY A 6 46.84 -15.12 10.87
CA GLY A 6 46.92 -15.31 12.34
C GLY A 6 46.36 -14.26 13.31
N LEU A 7 45.20 -14.61 13.89
CA LEU A 7 44.53 -14.11 15.11
C LEU A 7 45.40 -13.74 16.34
N ARG A 8 44.93 -12.76 17.12
CA ARG A 8 44.96 -12.81 18.61
C ARG A 8 43.89 -11.91 19.26
N ARG A 9 43.06 -12.49 20.15
CA ARG A 9 42.34 -11.79 21.23
C ARG A 9 43.19 -11.84 22.51
N PRO A 10 43.14 -10.78 23.33
CA PRO A 10 42.72 -10.89 24.74
C PRO A 10 41.64 -9.81 25.02
N GLY A 11 40.57 -10.03 25.79
CA GLY A 11 40.52 -10.53 27.16
C GLY A 11 40.65 -9.36 28.14
N GLY A 12 39.54 -8.72 28.55
CA GLY A 12 39.54 -7.69 29.60
C GLY A 12 38.26 -6.85 29.63
N LYS A 13 37.77 -6.52 30.83
CA LYS A 13 36.43 -6.02 31.16
C LYS A 13 36.40 -4.49 31.39
N PHE A 14 35.26 -3.90 31.01
CA PHE A 14 34.49 -2.80 31.64
C PHE A 14 35.14 -1.45 32.02
N ALA A 15 34.44 -0.42 31.55
CA ALA A 15 34.24 0.93 32.12
C ALA A 15 35.38 1.96 31.95
N GLU A 16 34.91 3.18 31.64
CA GLU A 16 35.60 4.49 31.67
C GLU A 16 36.45 4.83 30.43
N ASP A 17 35.90 5.70 29.56
CA ASP A 17 36.61 6.81 28.86
C ASP A 17 35.74 7.44 27.73
N ILE A 18 34.65 8.11 28.12
CA ILE A 18 33.98 9.15 27.30
C ILE A 18 34.37 10.52 27.90
N ASP A 19 35.67 10.73 28.13
CA ASP A 19 36.20 11.98 28.71
C ASP A 19 37.28 12.63 27.82
N THR A 20 37.45 12.15 26.58
CA THR A 20 38.45 12.70 25.65
C THR A 20 37.85 13.39 24.43
N TRP A 21 36.57 13.79 24.47
CA TRP A 21 35.99 14.57 23.36
C TRP A 21 35.03 15.71 23.75
N LEU A 22 34.91 16.04 25.04
CA LEU A 22 34.02 17.12 25.52
C LEU A 22 34.75 18.26 26.24
N HIS A 23 36.01 18.54 25.87
CA HIS A 23 36.80 19.60 26.52
C HIS A 23 37.06 20.88 25.72
N ASP A 24 36.47 21.05 24.53
CA ASP A 24 36.74 22.22 23.66
C ASP A 24 35.53 23.09 23.28
N LEU A 25 34.47 23.12 24.10
CA LEU A 25 33.44 24.16 23.98
C LEU A 25 33.17 24.86 25.32
N GLN A 26 34.10 25.74 25.70
CA GLN A 26 33.82 26.78 26.69
C GLN A 26 32.98 27.89 26.06
N ILE A 27 31.70 27.92 26.43
CA ILE A 27 30.80 29.05 26.23
C ILE A 27 31.11 30.10 27.31
N SER A 28 31.51 31.31 26.90
CA SER A 28 31.49 32.50 27.76
C SER A 28 30.11 33.14 27.68
N THR A 29 29.39 33.15 28.80
CA THR A 29 28.12 33.86 28.97
C THR A 29 28.36 35.24 29.56
N THR A 30 27.87 36.27 28.89
CA THR A 30 27.42 37.50 29.55
C THR A 30 26.46 38.23 28.63
N THR A 31 25.17 38.23 28.95
CA THR A 31 24.27 39.40 28.87
C THR A 31 22.91 39.04 29.49
N THR A 32 22.47 39.92 30.37
CA THR A 32 21.28 39.89 31.22
C THR A 32 20.03 40.26 30.44
N ALA A 33 18.98 39.44 30.47
CA ALA A 33 17.61 39.80 30.08
C ALA A 33 16.58 38.92 30.83
N PRO A 34 15.36 39.41 31.11
CA PRO A 34 14.59 39.00 32.27
C PRO A 34 13.79 37.70 32.09
N SER A 35 13.68 36.97 33.20
CA SER A 35 12.83 35.82 33.43
C SER A 35 11.35 36.15 33.19
N ASN A 36 10.83 35.79 32.01
CA ASN A 36 9.39 35.50 31.78
C ASN A 36 9.08 34.99 30.34
N MET A 37 10.00 34.27 29.68
CA MET A 37 9.74 33.62 28.38
C MET A 37 10.42 32.25 28.26
N ILE A 38 10.30 31.40 29.30
CA ILE A 38 10.87 30.03 29.27
C ILE A 38 9.79 28.95 29.47
N PHE A 39 8.52 29.33 29.72
CA PHE A 39 7.43 28.35 29.81
C PHE A 39 6.58 28.21 28.53
N ASP A 40 6.81 29.01 27.49
CA ASP A 40 6.01 28.96 26.23
C ASP A 40 6.69 28.23 25.05
N HIS A 41 7.87 27.65 25.24
CA HIS A 41 8.56 26.89 24.19
C HIS A 41 8.75 25.39 24.48
N LEU A 42 8.17 24.89 25.58
CA LEU A 42 8.10 23.45 25.89
C LEU A 42 6.72 22.83 25.60
N SER A 43 5.82 23.57 24.97
CA SER A 43 4.51 23.08 24.50
C SER A 43 4.45 22.77 22.99
N MET A 44 5.57 22.89 22.26
CA MET A 44 5.58 22.78 20.80
C MET A 44 6.21 21.49 20.25
N LEU A 45 6.58 20.53 21.10
CA LEU A 45 7.25 19.28 20.70
C LEU A 45 6.82 18.08 21.56
N ILE A 46 5.51 17.94 21.76
CA ILE A 46 4.89 16.63 21.98
C ILE A 46 3.63 16.64 21.12
N GLU A 47 3.72 16.16 19.88
CA GLU A 47 2.53 15.62 19.20
C GLU A 47 2.08 14.42 20.03
N LEU A 48 1.24 14.69 21.03
CA LEU A 48 0.58 13.67 21.82
C LEU A 48 -0.28 12.87 20.85
N GLY A 49 0.06 11.60 20.63
CA GLY A 49 -0.60 10.74 19.64
C GLY A 49 -2.12 10.79 19.79
N GLY A 50 -2.77 11.44 18.82
CA GLY A 50 -4.23 11.52 18.76
C GLY A 50 -4.84 10.18 18.37
N VAL A 51 -6.15 10.06 18.53
CA VAL A 51 -6.92 8.88 18.15
C VAL A 51 -7.90 9.26 17.04
N VAL A 52 -7.88 8.51 15.94
CA VAL A 52 -8.93 8.53 14.93
C VAL A 52 -9.98 7.49 15.29
N ILE A 53 -11.24 7.90 15.27
CA ILE A 53 -12.39 7.02 15.52
C ILE A 53 -12.86 6.46 14.18
N LEU A 54 -12.89 5.14 14.04
CA LEU A 54 -13.43 4.47 12.87
C LEU A 54 -14.86 4.04 13.17
N VAL A 55 -15.82 4.42 12.33
CA VAL A 55 -17.24 4.09 12.53
C VAL A 55 -17.79 3.27 11.37
N HIS A 56 -18.50 2.20 11.67
CA HIS A 56 -19.01 1.28 10.66
C HIS A 56 -20.40 1.70 10.17
N LEU A 57 -20.49 2.05 8.88
CA LEU A 57 -21.67 2.62 8.24
C LEU A 57 -22.52 1.61 7.44
N ALA A 58 -22.42 0.31 7.75
CA ALA A 58 -23.11 -0.74 6.99
C ALA A 58 -24.63 -0.52 6.82
N SER A 59 -25.30 0.02 7.85
CA SER A 59 -26.75 0.21 7.84
C SER A 59 -27.20 1.57 7.30
N SER A 60 -26.34 2.59 7.33
CA SER A 60 -26.69 3.98 7.02
C SER A 60 -26.12 4.46 5.69
N TRP A 61 -24.94 4.00 5.29
CA TRP A 61 -24.31 4.38 4.02
C TRP A 61 -25.15 4.09 2.77
N PRO A 62 -25.91 2.98 2.69
CA PRO A 62 -26.77 2.76 1.53
C PRO A 62 -27.80 3.88 1.29
N ALA A 63 -28.26 4.59 2.33
CA ALA A 63 -29.18 5.72 2.18
C ALA A 63 -28.45 6.96 1.64
N VAL A 64 -27.21 7.21 2.09
CA VAL A 64 -26.36 8.28 1.55
C VAL A 64 -26.06 8.03 0.07
N ALA A 65 -25.71 6.80 -0.31
CA ALA A 65 -25.44 6.44 -1.70
C ALA A 65 -26.68 6.61 -2.61
N ARG A 66 -27.90 6.56 -2.06
CA ARG A 66 -29.15 6.86 -2.78
C ARG A 66 -29.55 8.34 -2.72
N GLY A 67 -28.81 9.20 -2.03
CA GLY A 67 -29.13 10.61 -1.82
C GLY A 67 -30.28 10.87 -0.83
N GLU A 68 -30.62 9.88 0.00
CA GLU A 68 -31.72 9.94 0.98
C GLU A 68 -31.26 10.45 2.35
N ALA A 69 -29.95 10.48 2.61
CA ALA A 69 -29.34 10.91 3.86
C ALA A 69 -28.05 11.69 3.60
N ASP A 70 -27.66 12.54 4.53
CA ASP A 70 -26.41 13.28 4.47
C ASP A 70 -25.23 12.47 5.03
N ALA A 71 -24.07 12.56 4.38
CA ALA A 71 -22.87 11.82 4.77
C ALA A 71 -22.34 12.24 6.14
N ALA A 72 -22.43 13.53 6.49
CA ALA A 72 -22.02 14.04 7.79
C ALA A 72 -22.98 13.55 8.88
N ASP A 73 -24.29 13.58 8.63
CA ASP A 73 -25.30 13.10 9.59
C ASP A 73 -25.07 11.64 9.98
N VAL A 74 -24.78 10.76 9.00
CA VAL A 74 -24.55 9.34 9.28
C VAL A 74 -23.18 9.05 9.88
N THR A 75 -22.15 9.87 9.60
CA THR A 75 -20.79 9.65 10.08
C THR A 75 -20.58 10.24 11.47
N LEU A 76 -21.15 11.41 11.74
CA LEU A 76 -21.01 12.13 13.01
C LEU A 76 -22.10 11.76 14.03
N GLY A 77 -23.16 11.07 13.60
CA GLY A 77 -24.36 10.83 14.39
C GLY A 77 -24.37 9.59 15.29
N ASN A 78 -24.69 9.82 16.56
CA ASN A 78 -25.30 8.88 17.52
C ASN A 78 -24.60 7.50 17.66
N TRP A 79 -23.30 7.52 17.96
CA TRP A 79 -22.50 6.32 18.14
C TRP A 79 -22.56 5.75 19.56
N ALA A 80 -22.81 4.45 19.67
CA ALA A 80 -22.81 3.73 20.93
C ALA A 80 -21.42 3.15 21.24
N GLY A 81 -21.13 2.92 22.53
CA GLY A 81 -19.93 2.20 22.96
C GLY A 81 -18.63 3.02 22.89
N ILE A 82 -18.73 4.35 22.82
CA ILE A 82 -17.58 5.25 22.89
C ILE A 82 -17.32 5.66 24.34
N ALA A 83 -16.10 5.42 24.82
CA ALA A 83 -15.69 5.72 26.18
C ALA A 83 -15.18 7.17 26.31
N ASP A 84 -15.49 7.84 27.42
CA ASP A 84 -15.15 9.25 27.63
C ASP A 84 -13.63 9.49 27.65
N ASP A 85 -12.86 8.56 28.23
CA ASP A 85 -11.39 8.62 28.26
C ASP A 85 -10.77 8.60 26.85
N LYS A 86 -11.43 7.94 25.89
CA LYS A 86 -11.03 7.93 24.47
C LYS A 86 -11.37 9.20 23.73
N LEU A 87 -12.37 9.94 24.18
CA LEU A 87 -12.71 11.26 23.64
C LEU A 87 -11.78 12.34 24.19
N GLU A 88 -11.40 12.21 25.48
CA GLU A 88 -10.49 13.12 26.17
C GLU A 88 -9.03 12.95 25.73
N SER A 89 -8.61 11.74 25.32
CA SER A 89 -7.26 11.45 24.81
C SER A 89 -7.00 11.92 23.36
N HIS A 90 -7.72 12.95 22.93
CA HIS A 90 -7.62 13.62 21.62
C HIS A 90 -8.23 12.81 20.47
N ALA A 91 -9.56 12.69 20.47
CA ALA A 91 -10.31 12.24 19.30
C ALA A 91 -10.29 13.33 18.21
N ASP A 92 -9.33 13.25 17.29
CA ASP A 92 -9.06 14.31 16.32
C ASP A 92 -9.95 14.22 15.08
N ALA A 93 -10.34 13.00 14.69
CA ALA A 93 -11.10 12.75 13.47
C ALA A 93 -12.01 11.52 13.59
N VAL A 94 -13.06 11.50 12.75
CA VAL A 94 -13.90 10.31 12.49
C VAL A 94 -13.73 9.90 11.03
N LEU A 95 -13.46 8.62 10.80
CA LEU A 95 -13.52 7.99 9.48
C LEU A 95 -14.73 7.07 9.40
N GLY A 96 -15.59 7.27 8.39
CA GLY A 96 -16.70 6.39 8.09
C GLY A 96 -16.26 5.24 7.21
N ILE A 97 -16.57 4.01 7.63
CA ILE A 97 -16.17 2.78 6.96
C ILE A 97 -17.40 2.05 6.42
N TYR A 98 -17.41 1.75 5.13
CA TYR A 98 -18.44 0.94 4.48
C TYR A 98 -17.79 -0.12 3.60
N LYS A 99 -18.24 -1.38 3.68
CA LYS A 99 -17.62 -2.53 2.97
C LYS A 99 -16.09 -2.64 3.15
N ASN A 100 -15.58 -2.28 4.33
CA ASN A 100 -14.15 -2.22 4.63
C ASN A 100 -13.34 -1.22 3.80
N GLU A 101 -14.00 -0.16 3.34
CA GLU A 101 -13.40 0.97 2.64
C GLU A 101 -13.76 2.27 3.38
N VAL A 102 -12.85 3.24 3.37
CA VAL A 102 -13.09 4.56 3.95
C VAL A 102 -13.95 5.37 2.98
N VAL A 103 -15.12 5.80 3.43
CA VAL A 103 -16.09 6.54 2.59
C VAL A 103 -16.30 7.98 3.03
N THR A 104 -15.90 8.33 4.25
CA THR A 104 -15.93 9.71 4.76
C THR A 104 -14.78 9.97 5.71
N ALA A 105 -14.36 11.23 5.78
CA ALA A 105 -13.38 11.71 6.74
C ALA A 105 -13.78 13.09 7.28
N PHE A 106 -13.91 13.22 8.60
CA PHE A 106 -14.29 14.46 9.28
C PHE A 106 -13.33 14.77 10.42
N ASP A 107 -12.92 16.03 10.55
CA ASP A 107 -12.23 16.52 11.73
C ASP A 107 -13.25 16.82 12.83
N ILE A 108 -13.00 16.35 14.05
CA ILE A 108 -13.90 16.55 15.19
C ILE A 108 -13.63 17.92 15.80
N THR A 109 -14.64 18.80 15.81
CA THR A 109 -14.57 20.11 16.48
C THR A 109 -15.23 20.07 17.86
N GLY A 110 -15.96 19.00 18.17
CA GLY A 110 -16.63 18.83 19.46
C GLY A 110 -17.47 17.56 19.50
N TRP A 111 -17.93 17.20 20.68
CA TRP A 111 -18.81 16.05 20.89
C TRP A 111 -19.76 16.30 22.05
N ARG A 112 -20.88 15.58 22.07
CA ARG A 112 -21.80 15.54 23.21
C ARG A 112 -22.34 14.14 23.43
N ARG A 113 -22.48 13.76 24.69
CA ARG A 113 -23.22 12.56 25.08
C ARG A 113 -24.70 12.90 25.13
N LEU A 114 -25.50 12.14 24.40
CA LEU A 114 -26.95 12.32 24.35
C LEU A 114 -27.57 11.81 25.64
N THR A 115 -28.41 12.62 26.28
CA THR A 115 -29.01 12.30 27.59
C THR A 115 -30.45 11.81 27.48
N ASP A 116 -31.11 12.06 26.36
CA ASP A 116 -32.56 11.91 26.21
C ASP A 116 -32.93 11.07 24.98
N GLY A 117 -34.10 10.43 25.04
CA GLY A 117 -34.66 9.65 23.94
C GLY A 117 -34.03 8.27 23.74
N ASN A 118 -34.28 7.66 22.58
CA ASN A 118 -33.78 6.32 22.25
C ASN A 118 -32.27 6.25 22.05
N ASP A 119 -31.61 7.41 21.96
CA ASP A 119 -30.17 7.54 21.78
C ASP A 119 -29.42 7.91 23.07
N ALA A 120 -30.12 7.91 24.22
CA ALA A 120 -29.50 8.18 25.50
C ALA A 120 -28.26 7.29 25.73
N GLY A 121 -27.14 7.92 26.08
CA GLY A 121 -25.83 7.29 26.27
C GLY A 121 -24.95 7.25 25.02
N ARG A 122 -25.45 7.61 23.82
CA ARG A 122 -24.65 7.67 22.59
C ARG A 122 -23.90 8.99 22.46
N ILE A 123 -22.86 9.01 21.64
CA ILE A 123 -22.05 10.20 21.33
C ILE A 123 -22.45 10.73 19.96
N ALA A 124 -22.76 12.02 19.90
CA ALA A 124 -22.88 12.77 18.65
C ALA A 124 -21.68 13.71 18.52
N PHE A 125 -21.03 13.66 17.38
CA PHE A 125 -19.90 14.53 17.03
C PHE A 125 -20.40 15.78 16.30
N THR A 126 -19.62 16.84 16.42
CA THR A 126 -19.69 18.01 15.54
C THR A 126 -18.34 18.13 14.86
N GLY A 127 -18.34 18.43 13.56
CA GLY A 127 -17.12 18.48 12.78
C GLY A 127 -17.35 19.04 11.38
N HIS A 128 -16.28 19.09 10.61
CA HIS A 128 -16.30 19.45 9.19
C HIS A 128 -15.49 18.42 8.38
N PRO A 129 -15.70 18.32 7.05
CA PRO A 129 -14.89 17.44 6.22
C PRO A 129 -13.39 17.68 6.48
N SER A 130 -12.64 16.60 6.65
CA SER A 130 -11.22 16.67 6.96
C SER A 130 -10.41 16.84 5.68
N ARG A 131 -9.60 17.90 5.60
CA ARG A 131 -8.59 18.02 4.53
C ARG A 131 -7.36 17.16 4.79
N ARG A 132 -7.02 16.97 6.06
CA ARG A 132 -5.85 16.17 6.48
C ARG A 132 -6.02 14.71 6.06
N TRP A 133 -7.22 14.19 6.21
CA TRP A 133 -7.54 12.77 6.00
C TRP A 133 -8.35 12.49 4.74
N GLU A 134 -8.58 13.50 3.89
CA GLU A 134 -9.35 13.36 2.63
C GLU A 134 -8.76 12.28 1.72
N HIS A 135 -7.43 12.19 1.67
CA HIS A 135 -6.68 11.23 0.86
C HIS A 135 -6.93 9.76 1.25
N LEU A 136 -7.55 9.50 2.41
CA LEU A 136 -7.92 8.14 2.82
C LEU A 136 -9.26 7.69 2.21
N ILE A 137 -10.10 8.60 1.70
CA ILE A 137 -11.38 8.23 1.08
C ILE A 137 -11.12 7.39 -0.17
N GLY A 138 -11.82 6.26 -0.30
CA GLY A 138 -11.62 5.26 -1.36
C GLY A 138 -10.56 4.20 -1.01
N THR A 139 -9.81 4.38 0.07
CA THR A 139 -8.78 3.42 0.49
C THR A 139 -9.34 2.32 1.41
N PRO A 140 -8.66 1.16 1.55
CA PRO A 140 -9.05 0.12 2.49
C PRO A 140 -9.08 0.64 3.93
N ASN A 141 -9.97 0.07 4.74
CA ASN A 141 -10.08 0.35 6.16
C ASN A 141 -8.70 0.21 6.85
N PRO A 142 -8.14 1.30 7.41
CA PRO A 142 -6.81 1.27 8.03
C PRO A 142 -6.80 0.58 9.42
N GLY A 143 -7.98 0.27 9.97
CA GLY A 143 -8.13 -0.52 11.19
C GLY A 143 -8.26 -2.02 10.93
N THR A 144 -8.84 -2.75 11.89
CA THR A 144 -9.16 -4.16 11.69
C THR A 144 -10.39 -4.27 10.78
N PRO A 145 -10.36 -5.09 9.71
CA PRO A 145 -11.54 -5.29 8.87
C PRO A 145 -12.75 -5.78 9.68
N TRP A 146 -13.91 -5.16 9.46
CA TRP A 146 -15.16 -5.66 10.02
C TRP A 146 -15.58 -6.94 9.30
N THR A 147 -15.77 -7.99 10.09
CA THR A 147 -16.28 -9.28 9.61
C THR A 147 -17.73 -9.48 10.04
N LYS A 148 -18.44 -10.35 9.32
CA LYS A 148 -19.84 -10.67 9.60
C LYS A 148 -19.97 -11.23 11.03
N GLY A 149 -20.78 -10.57 11.86
CA GLY A 149 -21.02 -10.96 13.26
C GLY A 149 -20.27 -10.12 14.30
N MET A 150 -19.39 -9.21 13.90
CA MET A 150 -18.82 -8.23 14.84
C MET A 150 -19.89 -7.26 15.35
N ALA A 151 -20.09 -7.25 16.67
CA ALA A 151 -21.13 -6.45 17.32
C ALA A 151 -20.75 -4.98 17.57
N ARG A 152 -19.47 -4.62 17.47
CA ARG A 152 -18.98 -3.27 17.80
C ARG A 152 -18.88 -2.41 16.54
N PRO A 153 -19.65 -1.32 16.43
CA PRO A 153 -19.63 -0.47 15.23
C PRO A 153 -18.55 0.63 15.29
N VAL A 154 -17.69 0.62 16.31
CA VAL A 154 -16.63 1.62 16.50
C VAL A 154 -15.30 0.91 16.77
N GLN A 155 -14.23 1.41 16.14
CA GLN A 155 -12.84 1.07 16.45
C GLN A 155 -12.04 2.36 16.71
N TYR A 156 -10.91 2.21 17.39
CA TYR A 156 -9.98 3.30 17.67
C TYR A 156 -8.68 3.00 16.97
N LEU A 157 -8.16 3.99 16.25
CA LEU A 157 -6.90 3.90 15.55
C LEU A 157 -5.99 5.02 16.06
N ASP A 158 -4.75 4.67 16.41
CA ASP A 158 -3.75 5.67 16.75
C ASP A 158 -3.42 6.50 15.50
N THR A 159 -3.57 7.82 15.58
CA THR A 159 -3.28 8.73 14.47
C THR A 159 -1.87 8.54 13.94
N ARG A 160 -0.90 8.10 14.76
CA ARG A 160 0.49 7.82 14.34
C ARG A 160 0.62 6.63 13.40
N ILE A 161 -0.40 5.78 13.30
CA ILE A 161 -0.47 4.70 12.30
C ILE A 161 -0.88 5.27 10.93
N LEU A 162 -1.67 6.35 10.94
CA LEU A 162 -2.12 7.05 9.73
C LEU A 162 -1.17 8.19 9.32
N THR A 163 -0.50 8.79 10.30
CA THR A 163 0.57 9.76 10.14
C THR A 163 1.87 9.04 10.42
N VAL A 164 2.43 8.42 9.38
CA VAL A 164 3.89 8.25 9.36
C VAL A 164 4.44 9.66 9.54
N GLY A 165 5.04 9.93 10.71
CA GLY A 165 5.26 11.29 11.20
C GLY A 165 5.89 12.22 10.18
N ASP A 166 5.50 13.48 10.20
CA ASP A 166 6.11 14.50 9.36
C ASP A 166 7.59 14.62 9.75
N VAL A 167 8.46 14.38 8.77
CA VAL A 167 9.90 14.62 8.87
C VAL A 167 10.15 15.92 8.15
N ASP A 168 11.01 16.79 8.69
CA ASP A 168 11.42 18.01 8.00
C ASP A 168 11.84 17.67 6.56
N VAL A 169 11.09 18.23 5.61
CA VAL A 169 11.29 17.97 4.19
C VAL A 169 12.18 19.06 3.61
N ASP A 170 13.33 18.67 3.09
CA ASP A 170 14.16 19.56 2.30
C ASP A 170 13.59 19.60 0.87
N PRO A 171 13.14 20.77 0.37
CA PRO A 171 12.83 20.91 -1.04
C PRO A 171 14.11 20.77 -1.86
N LEU A 172 14.10 19.89 -2.86
CA LEU A 172 15.20 19.76 -3.82
C LEU A 172 14.91 20.56 -5.09
N ASP A 173 15.97 21.21 -5.61
CA ASP A 173 16.24 21.91 -6.89
C ASP A 173 15.12 22.60 -7.72
N ASP A 174 13.85 22.35 -7.49
CA ASP A 174 12.69 23.00 -8.14
C ASP A 174 11.43 23.10 -7.26
N GLY A 175 11.45 22.53 -6.04
CA GLY A 175 10.32 22.56 -5.10
C GLY A 175 9.18 21.60 -5.45
N LEU A 176 9.35 20.75 -6.46
CA LEU A 176 8.38 19.71 -6.83
C LEU A 176 8.75 18.38 -6.18
N ASP A 177 10.04 18.09 -6.07
CA ASP A 177 10.55 16.93 -5.36
C ASP A 177 10.64 17.20 -3.85
N ARG A 178 10.24 16.20 -3.05
CA ARG A 178 10.21 16.27 -1.59
C ARG A 178 11.14 15.23 -1.01
N ARG A 179 12.14 15.66 -0.22
CA ARG A 179 13.09 14.76 0.42
C ARG A 179 12.99 14.79 1.93
N ALA A 180 12.93 13.60 2.54
CA ALA A 180 13.01 13.41 3.98
C ALA A 180 14.18 12.48 4.33
N VAL A 181 14.90 12.78 5.41
CA VAL A 181 15.99 11.92 5.92
C VAL A 181 15.69 11.44 7.34
N VAL A 182 15.57 10.13 7.52
CA VAL A 182 15.24 9.50 8.82
C VAL A 182 16.28 8.46 9.18
N GLY A 183 17.02 8.68 10.27
CA GLY A 183 18.04 7.71 10.73
C GLY A 183 19.09 7.36 9.67
N GLY A 184 19.35 8.28 8.73
CA GLY A 184 20.25 8.11 7.58
C GLY A 184 19.59 7.58 6.31
N TYR A 185 18.37 7.06 6.36
CA TYR A 185 17.60 6.69 5.18
C TYR A 185 17.03 7.95 4.52
N ALA A 186 17.13 8.06 3.20
CA ALA A 186 16.60 9.21 2.46
C ALA A 186 15.41 8.77 1.60
N LEU A 187 14.21 9.26 1.88
CA LEU A 187 13.06 9.12 0.99
C LEU A 187 12.98 10.38 0.12
N THR A 188 12.94 10.22 -1.20
CA THR A 188 12.63 11.30 -2.13
C THR A 188 11.36 10.93 -2.86
N VAL A 189 10.32 11.76 -2.77
CA VAL A 189 9.10 11.64 -3.56
C VAL A 189 9.20 12.64 -4.69
N HIS A 190 9.13 12.13 -5.91
CA HIS A 190 9.26 12.90 -7.13
C HIS A 190 7.91 13.50 -7.53
N ALA A 191 7.96 14.56 -8.35
CA ALA A 191 6.77 15.26 -8.85
C ALA A 191 5.75 14.36 -9.57
N ASP A 192 6.21 13.26 -10.17
CA ASP A 192 5.41 12.29 -10.92
C ASP A 192 4.75 11.21 -10.04
N GLY A 193 4.96 11.26 -8.72
CA GLY A 193 4.44 10.29 -7.76
C GLY A 193 5.37 9.09 -7.52
N ASN A 194 6.50 8.98 -8.22
CA ASN A 194 7.50 7.97 -7.91
C ASN A 194 8.24 8.30 -6.61
N ALA A 195 8.70 7.27 -5.89
CA ALA A 195 9.48 7.44 -4.67
C ALA A 195 10.77 6.63 -4.72
N THR A 196 11.88 7.24 -4.31
CA THR A 196 13.17 6.59 -4.15
C THR A 196 13.58 6.54 -2.69
N VAL A 197 14.14 5.41 -2.25
CA VAL A 197 14.67 5.25 -0.89
C VAL A 197 16.18 5.00 -0.96
N GLY A 198 16.97 5.98 -0.53
CA GLY A 198 18.40 5.84 -0.26
C GLY A 198 18.63 5.11 1.06
N VAL A 199 19.30 3.97 1.00
CA VAL A 199 19.59 3.11 2.17
C VAL A 199 21.06 3.29 2.58
N PRO A 200 21.38 3.59 3.85
CA PRO A 200 22.75 3.68 4.32
C PRO A 200 23.53 2.37 4.13
N PHE A 201 24.84 2.49 3.95
CA PHE A 201 25.70 1.31 3.84
C PHE A 201 25.56 0.39 5.07
N GLY A 202 25.39 -0.91 4.81
CA GLY A 202 25.22 -1.91 5.87
C GLY A 202 23.84 -1.93 6.54
N LYS A 203 22.85 -1.28 5.93
CA LYS A 203 21.45 -1.29 6.35
C LYS A 203 20.55 -1.92 5.28
N HIS A 204 19.34 -2.27 5.67
CA HIS A 204 18.34 -2.84 4.78
C HIS A 204 17.03 -2.07 4.89
N VAL A 205 16.25 -2.09 3.81
CA VAL A 205 14.87 -1.63 3.78
C VAL A 205 13.98 -2.81 3.44
N THR A 206 12.82 -2.91 4.08
CA THR A 206 11.80 -3.88 3.71
C THR A 206 10.64 -3.10 3.14
N VAL A 207 10.35 -3.32 1.86
CA VAL A 207 9.16 -2.76 1.22
C VAL A 207 8.01 -3.73 1.49
N VAL A 208 7.07 -3.30 2.30
CA VAL A 208 5.81 -4.02 2.46
C VAL A 208 4.83 -3.38 1.48
N PRO A 209 4.42 -4.06 0.40
CA PRO A 209 3.42 -3.52 -0.49
C PRO A 209 2.15 -3.22 0.31
N GLY A 210 1.53 -2.07 0.06
CA GLY A 210 0.25 -1.73 0.69
C GLY A 210 -0.81 -2.81 0.44
N PRO A 211 -1.89 -2.87 1.24
CA PRO A 211 -3.01 -3.75 0.95
C PRO A 211 -3.47 -3.46 -0.49
N ARG A 212 -3.31 -4.45 -1.36
CA ARG A 212 -3.78 -4.38 -2.74
C ARG A 212 -5.27 -4.09 -2.66
N THR A 213 -5.71 -2.92 -3.07
CA THR A 213 -7.14 -2.65 -3.24
C THR A 213 -7.64 -3.63 -4.28
N GLU A 214 -8.39 -4.62 -3.82
CA GLU A 214 -9.18 -5.50 -4.67
C GLU A 214 -10.37 -4.71 -5.29
N GLN A 215 -10.47 -3.41 -5.03
CA GLN A 215 -11.53 -2.50 -5.46
C GLN A 215 -10.92 -1.28 -6.14
N ASP A 216 -10.80 -1.37 -7.47
CA ASP A 216 -11.00 -0.28 -8.45
C ASP A 216 -10.80 -0.82 -9.87
N TRP A 217 -11.43 -1.97 -10.12
CA TRP A 217 -11.65 -2.50 -11.45
C TRP A 217 -13.14 -2.72 -11.54
N GLU A 218 -13.88 -1.75 -12.09
CA GLU A 218 -15.03 -2.16 -12.87
C GLU A 218 -14.47 -3.11 -13.93
N LEU A 219 -14.75 -4.40 -13.77
CA LEU A 219 -14.64 -5.38 -14.84
C LEU A 219 -15.27 -4.74 -16.06
N VAL A 220 -14.45 -4.22 -16.96
CA VAL A 220 -14.93 -4.00 -18.31
C VAL A 220 -15.12 -5.42 -18.81
N ASP A 221 -16.37 -5.87 -18.77
CA ASP A 221 -16.75 -7.19 -19.19
C ASP A 221 -16.64 -7.20 -20.73
N VAL A 222 -15.41 -7.35 -21.23
CA VAL A 222 -15.07 -7.27 -22.64
C VAL A 222 -15.60 -8.52 -23.35
N HIS A 223 -16.90 -8.54 -23.59
CA HIS A 223 -17.54 -9.43 -24.56
C HIS A 223 -17.39 -8.87 -25.99
N ASP A 224 -16.81 -7.67 -26.13
CA ASP A 224 -16.73 -6.91 -27.37
C ASP A 224 -15.27 -6.79 -27.87
N ASP A 225 -15.02 -7.36 -29.04
CA ASP A 225 -13.78 -7.27 -29.80
C ASP A 225 -13.27 -5.83 -29.95
N ALA A 226 -14.19 -4.88 -30.11
CA ALA A 226 -13.88 -3.47 -30.28
C ALA A 226 -13.32 -2.84 -28.98
N VAL A 227 -13.83 -3.26 -27.82
CA VAL A 227 -13.35 -2.78 -26.52
C VAL A 227 -11.94 -3.30 -26.26
N PHE A 228 -11.65 -4.56 -26.62
CA PHE A 228 -10.28 -5.06 -26.54
C PHE A 228 -9.33 -4.29 -27.44
N ARG A 229 -9.67 -4.09 -28.72
CA ARG A 229 -8.82 -3.30 -29.63
C ARG A 229 -8.59 -1.90 -29.12
N THR A 230 -9.63 -1.26 -28.58
CA THR A 230 -9.51 0.06 -27.96
C THR A 230 -8.52 0.04 -26.79
N ALA A 231 -8.61 -0.92 -25.88
CA ALA A 231 -7.66 -1.07 -24.77
C ALA A 231 -6.23 -1.34 -25.27
N PHE A 232 -6.09 -2.26 -26.23
CA PHE A 232 -4.82 -2.64 -26.85
C PHE A 232 -4.12 -1.49 -27.59
N ASP A 233 -4.90 -0.60 -28.22
CA ASP A 233 -4.40 0.60 -28.90
C ASP A 233 -4.10 1.74 -27.92
N GLN A 234 -4.68 1.71 -26.72
CA GLN A 234 -4.48 2.71 -25.66
C GLN A 234 -3.36 2.37 -24.69
N VAL A 235 -2.82 1.15 -24.72
CA VAL A 235 -1.68 0.76 -23.87
C VAL A 235 -0.53 1.72 -24.09
N ALA A 236 -0.04 2.30 -23.00
CA ALA A 236 1.01 3.29 -23.04
C ALA A 236 2.31 2.67 -23.56
N ARG A 237 3.16 3.48 -24.20
CA ARG A 237 4.46 3.00 -24.68
C ARG A 237 5.31 2.49 -23.50
N GLU A 238 5.19 3.17 -22.37
CA GLU A 238 5.88 2.85 -21.13
C GLU A 238 5.50 1.45 -20.61
N ASP A 239 4.26 1.01 -20.80
CA ASP A 239 3.82 -0.33 -20.40
C ASP A 239 4.46 -1.42 -21.29
N TRP A 240 4.61 -1.15 -22.60
CA TRP A 240 5.32 -2.05 -23.52
C TRP A 240 6.81 -2.15 -23.18
N ASP A 241 7.45 -1.03 -22.86
CA ASP A 241 8.85 -0.99 -22.42
C ASP A 241 9.03 -1.79 -21.12
N GLN A 242 8.09 -1.68 -20.16
CA GLN A 242 8.10 -2.47 -18.93
C GLN A 242 7.87 -3.97 -19.19
N LEU A 243 7.00 -4.35 -20.13
CA LEU A 243 6.80 -5.74 -20.54
C LEU A 243 8.07 -6.33 -21.16
N SER A 244 8.79 -5.56 -21.97
CA SER A 244 10.09 -5.96 -22.54
C SER A 244 11.12 -6.21 -21.43
N ALA A 245 11.26 -5.27 -20.49
CA ALA A 245 12.16 -5.42 -19.35
C ALA A 245 11.79 -6.63 -18.46
N LEU A 246 10.50 -6.93 -18.30
CA LEU A 246 10.03 -8.11 -17.57
C LEU A 246 10.33 -9.41 -18.32
N LEU A 247 10.18 -9.45 -19.65
CA LEU A 247 10.59 -10.62 -20.43
C LEU A 247 12.08 -10.91 -20.25
N ASP A 248 12.93 -9.89 -20.34
CA ASP A 248 14.37 -10.04 -20.07
C ASP A 248 14.64 -10.58 -18.66
N ARG A 249 13.92 -10.08 -17.65
CA ARG A 249 14.03 -10.60 -16.27
C ARG A 249 13.60 -12.06 -16.17
N ILE A 250 12.53 -12.47 -16.85
CA ILE A 250 12.07 -13.87 -16.88
C ILE A 250 13.11 -14.76 -17.56
N GLU A 251 13.69 -14.30 -18.67
CA GLU A 251 14.68 -15.06 -19.43
C GLU A 251 15.99 -15.29 -18.66
N ASN A 252 16.35 -14.34 -17.79
CA ASN A 252 17.54 -14.37 -16.96
C ASN A 252 17.23 -14.76 -15.50
N HIS A 253 16.01 -15.19 -15.17
CA HIS A 253 15.64 -15.59 -13.82
C HIS A 253 16.28 -16.94 -13.47
N ASP A 254 17.04 -16.96 -12.38
CA ASP A 254 17.64 -18.19 -11.84
C ASP A 254 16.64 -18.88 -10.90
N GLY A 255 16.24 -20.10 -11.25
CA GLY A 255 15.36 -20.94 -10.43
C GLY A 255 13.95 -21.07 -11.00
N PRO A 256 13.03 -21.72 -10.25
CA PRO A 256 11.67 -21.89 -10.71
C PRO A 256 10.92 -20.54 -10.72
N LEU A 257 10.00 -20.40 -11.65
CA LEU A 257 9.12 -19.25 -11.79
C LEU A 257 7.86 -19.36 -10.93
N TYR A 258 7.61 -20.53 -10.34
CA TYR A 258 6.62 -20.75 -9.31
C TYR A 258 6.98 -21.97 -8.45
N GLU A 259 6.46 -22.02 -7.23
CA GLU A 259 6.54 -23.20 -6.39
C GLU A 259 5.13 -23.63 -5.97
N ILE A 260 4.87 -24.94 -5.90
CA ILE A 260 3.64 -25.43 -5.26
C ILE A 260 3.91 -25.51 -3.76
N VAL A 261 3.26 -24.62 -3.03
CA VAL A 261 3.31 -24.53 -1.58
C VAL A 261 2.00 -25.05 -0.98
N GLY A 262 1.97 -25.21 0.34
CA GLY A 262 0.88 -25.88 1.04
C GLY A 262 1.21 -27.32 1.40
N GLY A 263 0.23 -28.04 1.95
CA GLY A 263 0.43 -29.31 2.64
C GLY A 263 0.28 -29.17 4.14
N LYS A 264 0.73 -30.18 4.89
CA LYS A 264 0.56 -30.24 6.33
C LYS A 264 1.71 -29.52 7.04
N ASP A 265 1.39 -28.46 7.77
CA ASP A 265 2.39 -27.74 8.57
C ASP A 265 2.73 -28.49 9.88
N ASP A 266 3.73 -27.98 10.62
CA ASP A 266 4.18 -28.54 11.91
C ASP A 266 3.10 -28.48 13.00
N SER A 267 2.05 -27.67 12.80
CA SER A 267 0.88 -27.61 13.69
C SER A 267 -0.17 -28.68 13.36
N GLY A 268 0.02 -29.40 12.25
CA GLY A 268 -0.88 -30.42 11.75
C GLY A 268 -2.05 -29.88 10.94
N ILE A 269 -2.05 -28.59 10.60
CA ILE A 269 -3.06 -27.99 9.72
C ILE A 269 -2.68 -28.33 8.28
N GLU A 270 -3.61 -28.95 7.57
CA GLU A 270 -3.47 -29.27 6.15
C GLU A 270 -3.98 -28.09 5.33
N GLN A 271 -3.07 -27.43 4.62
CA GLN A 271 -3.39 -26.41 3.63
C GLN A 271 -3.52 -27.09 2.28
N TRP A 272 -4.55 -26.73 1.52
CA TRP A 272 -4.62 -27.13 0.12
C TRP A 272 -3.38 -26.61 -0.62
N PRO A 273 -2.78 -27.43 -1.51
CA PRO A 273 -1.68 -26.93 -2.33
C PRO A 273 -2.14 -25.69 -3.10
N TYR A 274 -1.24 -24.74 -3.29
CA TYR A 274 -1.43 -23.60 -4.19
C TYR A 274 -0.10 -23.22 -4.81
N ALA A 275 -0.14 -22.60 -5.98
CA ALA A 275 1.07 -22.05 -6.60
C ALA A 275 1.40 -20.68 -6.00
N GLU A 276 2.62 -20.53 -5.52
CA GLU A 276 3.22 -19.25 -5.21
C GLU A 276 4.10 -18.82 -6.40
N ASP A 277 3.70 -17.76 -7.08
CA ASP A 277 4.44 -17.21 -8.21
C ASP A 277 5.76 -16.59 -7.71
N SER A 278 6.84 -16.76 -8.49
CA SER A 278 8.05 -15.97 -8.31
C SER A 278 7.73 -14.46 -8.47
N PRO A 279 8.52 -13.56 -7.88
CA PRO A 279 8.28 -12.11 -7.99
C PRO A 279 8.18 -11.64 -9.45
N VAL A 280 8.96 -12.21 -10.37
CA VAL A 280 8.93 -11.81 -11.78
C VAL A 280 7.65 -12.22 -12.50
N ILE A 281 7.06 -13.39 -12.18
CA ILE A 281 5.75 -13.78 -12.72
C ILE A 281 4.62 -12.96 -12.10
N ALA A 282 4.71 -12.68 -10.80
CA ALA A 282 3.75 -11.81 -10.13
C ALA A 282 3.74 -10.40 -10.75
N ASP A 283 4.91 -9.83 -11.04
CA ASP A 283 5.08 -8.55 -11.73
C ASP A 283 4.48 -8.58 -13.14
N LEU A 284 4.77 -9.63 -13.94
CA LEU A 284 4.20 -9.80 -15.29
C LEU A 284 2.67 -9.84 -15.25
N ARG A 285 2.10 -10.65 -14.36
CA ARG A 285 0.65 -10.79 -14.20
C ARG A 285 0.02 -9.45 -13.82
N TRP A 286 0.67 -8.71 -12.93
CA TRP A 286 0.21 -7.39 -12.51
C TRP A 286 0.23 -6.40 -13.68
N LEU A 287 1.34 -6.31 -14.41
CA LEU A 287 1.48 -5.36 -15.52
C LEU A 287 0.49 -5.65 -16.65
N LEU A 288 0.31 -6.92 -17.03
CA LEU A 288 -0.69 -7.29 -18.02
C LEU A 288 -2.12 -6.88 -17.59
N ARG A 289 -2.43 -6.93 -16.29
CA ARG A 289 -3.73 -6.48 -15.77
C ARG A 289 -3.85 -4.95 -15.76
N GLN A 290 -2.82 -4.26 -15.28
CA GLN A 290 -2.79 -2.79 -15.23
C GLN A 290 -2.90 -2.17 -16.61
N ALA A 291 -2.20 -2.73 -17.60
CA ALA A 291 -2.26 -2.33 -19.00
C ALA A 291 -3.58 -2.72 -19.70
N GLY A 292 -4.54 -3.36 -19.00
CA GLY A 292 -5.80 -3.81 -19.61
C GLY A 292 -5.63 -4.93 -20.64
N LEU A 293 -4.52 -5.66 -20.62
CA LEU A 293 -4.18 -6.72 -21.58
C LEU A 293 -4.72 -8.11 -21.19
N ILE A 294 -5.39 -8.25 -20.03
CA ILE A 294 -6.08 -9.48 -19.63
C ILE A 294 -7.58 -9.37 -19.89
N LEU A 295 -8.06 -10.09 -20.91
CA LEU A 295 -9.49 -10.21 -21.24
C LEU A 295 -10.22 -11.21 -20.36
N HIS A 296 -11.40 -10.85 -19.86
CA HIS A 296 -12.25 -11.72 -19.04
C HIS A 296 -13.05 -12.75 -19.85
N PHE A 297 -13.37 -12.47 -21.12
CA PHE A 297 -14.06 -13.41 -22.01
C PHE A 297 -13.32 -13.50 -23.35
N GLN A 298 -13.29 -14.68 -23.96
CA GLN A 298 -12.79 -14.86 -25.32
C GLN A 298 -13.93 -15.40 -26.18
N PRO A 299 -14.03 -15.00 -27.47
CA PRO A 299 -14.99 -15.59 -28.38
C PRO A 299 -14.85 -17.11 -28.40
N GLU A 300 -15.97 -17.82 -28.36
CA GLU A 300 -15.96 -19.28 -28.52
C GLU A 300 -15.24 -19.67 -29.81
N GLY A 301 -14.31 -20.62 -29.72
CA GLY A 301 -13.61 -21.17 -30.88
C GLY A 301 -12.35 -20.42 -31.33
N TRP A 302 -11.97 -19.29 -30.71
CA TRP A 302 -10.68 -18.67 -31.00
C TRP A 302 -9.51 -19.55 -30.53
N GLN A 303 -8.54 -19.76 -31.42
CA GLN A 303 -7.31 -20.51 -31.17
C GLN A 303 -6.13 -19.79 -31.83
N LEU A 304 -4.98 -19.84 -31.15
CA LEU A 304 -3.71 -19.43 -31.72
C LEU A 304 -3.06 -20.67 -32.33
N ASP A 305 -2.98 -20.74 -33.65
CA ASP A 305 -2.39 -21.89 -34.35
C ASP A 305 -0.85 -21.87 -34.27
N ASP A 306 -0.23 -20.73 -34.60
CA ASP A 306 1.22 -20.55 -34.58
C ASP A 306 1.59 -19.11 -34.18
N ALA A 307 2.33 -18.99 -33.07
CA ALA A 307 2.81 -17.71 -32.58
C ALA A 307 3.74 -17.00 -33.58
N ALA A 308 4.49 -17.72 -34.42
CA ALA A 308 5.41 -17.11 -35.38
C ALA A 308 4.70 -16.28 -36.46
N THR A 309 3.44 -16.62 -36.77
CA THR A 309 2.63 -15.92 -37.79
C THR A 309 1.51 -15.08 -37.19
N ALA A 310 1.34 -15.15 -35.87
CA ALA A 310 0.31 -14.43 -35.15
C ALA A 310 0.51 -12.91 -35.21
N SER A 311 -0.62 -12.20 -35.16
CA SER A 311 -0.63 -10.74 -34.93
C SER A 311 -0.31 -10.43 -33.46
N ALA A 312 0.13 -9.19 -33.17
CA ALA A 312 0.35 -8.75 -31.80
C ALA A 312 -0.93 -8.86 -30.95
N GLU A 313 -2.07 -8.59 -31.57
CA GLU A 313 -3.40 -8.71 -30.97
C GLU A 313 -3.67 -10.17 -30.55
N ASP A 314 -3.42 -11.13 -31.44
CA ASP A 314 -3.59 -12.55 -31.17
C ASP A 314 -2.61 -13.05 -30.10
N CYS A 315 -1.38 -12.53 -30.08
CA CYS A 315 -0.41 -12.85 -29.04
C CYS A 315 -0.90 -12.38 -27.65
N VAL A 316 -1.41 -11.16 -27.54
CA VAL A 316 -1.98 -10.67 -26.27
C VAL A 316 -3.19 -11.48 -25.85
N ARG A 317 -4.07 -11.86 -26.78
CA ARG A 317 -5.20 -12.77 -26.48
C ARG A 317 -4.69 -14.11 -25.92
N ALA A 318 -3.63 -14.67 -26.47
CA ALA A 318 -3.04 -15.89 -25.95
C ALA A 318 -2.49 -15.71 -24.52
N LEU A 319 -1.78 -14.61 -24.23
CA LEU A 319 -1.31 -14.29 -22.87
C LEU A 319 -2.48 -14.16 -21.87
N SER A 320 -3.53 -13.46 -22.27
CA SER A 320 -4.76 -13.33 -21.49
C SER A 320 -5.36 -14.70 -21.15
N ARG A 321 -5.42 -15.61 -22.14
CA ARG A 321 -5.93 -16.96 -21.92
C ARG A 321 -5.05 -17.77 -20.97
N MET A 322 -3.72 -17.66 -21.08
CA MET A 322 -2.79 -18.31 -20.16
C MET A 322 -3.00 -17.81 -18.73
N ALA A 323 -3.11 -16.49 -18.54
CA ALA A 323 -3.34 -15.90 -17.22
C ALA A 323 -4.67 -16.33 -16.60
N ARG A 324 -5.69 -16.58 -17.43
CA ARG A 324 -6.99 -17.10 -16.99
C ARG A 324 -7.00 -18.58 -16.71
N ALA A 325 -6.23 -19.37 -17.44
CA ALA A 325 -6.10 -20.81 -17.21
C ALA A 325 -5.58 -21.10 -15.79
N ASP A 326 -4.82 -20.17 -15.21
CA ASP A 326 -4.35 -20.22 -13.82
C ASP A 326 -5.47 -20.37 -12.79
N HIS A 327 -6.67 -19.85 -13.06
CA HIS A 327 -7.83 -20.02 -12.19
C HIS A 327 -8.28 -21.49 -12.07
N TRP A 328 -8.01 -22.29 -13.10
CA TRP A 328 -8.45 -23.69 -13.18
C TRP A 328 -7.31 -24.68 -12.91
N SER A 329 -6.07 -24.21 -12.93
CA SER A 329 -4.90 -25.02 -12.70
C SER A 329 -3.80 -24.17 -12.09
N GLU A 330 -3.50 -24.43 -10.82
CA GLU A 330 -2.51 -23.69 -10.04
C GLU A 330 -1.16 -23.64 -10.77
N GLY A 331 -0.60 -22.43 -10.90
CA GLY A 331 0.68 -22.19 -11.54
C GLY A 331 0.67 -22.47 -13.05
N ALA A 332 -0.50 -22.60 -13.69
CA ALA A 332 -0.57 -22.79 -15.14
C ALA A 332 -0.02 -21.59 -15.89
N PHE A 333 -0.19 -20.37 -15.36
CA PHE A 333 0.38 -19.19 -15.99
C PHE A 333 1.91 -19.21 -15.93
N ALA A 334 2.49 -19.40 -14.73
CA ALA A 334 3.94 -19.46 -14.57
C ALA A 334 4.58 -20.58 -15.41
N ARG A 335 3.95 -21.76 -15.50
CA ARG A 335 4.38 -22.87 -16.36
C ARG A 335 4.48 -22.51 -17.83
N CYS A 336 3.68 -21.56 -18.31
CA CYS A 336 3.80 -21.09 -19.70
C CYS A 336 5.13 -20.34 -19.94
N PHE A 337 5.91 -20.01 -18.91
CA PHE A 337 7.16 -19.24 -18.99
C PHE A 337 8.40 -20.01 -18.51
N GLU A 338 8.28 -21.24 -18.01
CA GLU A 338 9.42 -21.95 -17.40
C GLU A 338 10.53 -22.27 -18.39
N GLU A 339 10.20 -22.91 -19.52
CA GLU A 339 11.20 -23.32 -20.50
C GLU A 339 11.64 -22.14 -21.40
N PRO A 340 12.90 -22.08 -21.85
CA PRO A 340 13.38 -21.01 -22.73
C PRO A 340 12.58 -20.81 -24.02
N ASP A 341 12.01 -21.88 -24.56
CA ASP A 341 11.16 -21.92 -25.76
C ASP A 341 9.67 -22.10 -25.42
N SER A 342 9.29 -21.84 -24.17
CA SER A 342 7.92 -21.99 -23.73
C SER A 342 6.97 -21.05 -24.48
N VAL A 343 5.72 -21.49 -24.61
CA VAL A 343 4.69 -20.76 -25.36
C VAL A 343 4.49 -19.33 -24.86
N GLY A 344 4.56 -19.09 -23.54
CA GLY A 344 4.42 -17.76 -22.95
C GLY A 344 5.55 -16.81 -23.35
N ARG A 345 6.81 -17.27 -23.32
CA ARG A 345 7.96 -16.48 -23.75
C ARG A 345 7.89 -16.16 -25.24
N VAL A 346 7.59 -17.15 -26.07
CA VAL A 346 7.48 -16.98 -27.53
C VAL A 346 6.37 -15.99 -27.88
N VAL A 347 5.20 -16.13 -27.26
CA VAL A 347 4.05 -15.25 -27.50
C VAL A 347 4.33 -13.81 -27.01
N LEU A 348 4.90 -13.64 -25.81
CA LEU A 348 5.23 -12.31 -25.29
C LEU A 348 6.28 -11.61 -26.15
N ARG A 349 7.36 -12.32 -26.52
CA ARG A 349 8.40 -11.79 -27.42
C ARG A 349 7.80 -11.32 -28.74
N ARG A 350 6.94 -12.15 -29.34
CA ARG A 350 6.26 -11.81 -30.60
C ARG A 350 5.36 -10.58 -30.48
N ALA A 351 4.62 -10.46 -29.36
CA ALA A 351 3.78 -9.30 -29.12
C ALA A 351 4.61 -8.00 -29.07
N LEU A 352 5.78 -8.05 -28.42
CA LEU A 352 6.71 -6.93 -28.30
C LEU A 352 7.34 -6.56 -29.66
N GLU A 353 7.84 -7.55 -30.41
CA GLU A 353 8.44 -7.34 -31.76
C GLU A 353 7.49 -6.65 -32.75
N LEU A 354 6.18 -6.85 -32.59
CA LEU A 354 5.17 -6.31 -33.50
C LEU A 354 4.59 -4.98 -33.04
N LYS A 355 4.97 -4.50 -31.84
CA LYS A 355 4.53 -3.23 -31.27
C LYS A 355 5.60 -2.14 -31.29
N GLU A 356 6.87 -2.51 -31.46
CA GLU A 356 7.95 -1.63 -31.90
C GLU A 356 7.74 -1.15 -33.35
#